data_AF-A0A9D9W045-F1
#
_entry.id   AF-A0A9D9W045-F1
#
_cell.length_a   1.000
_cell.length_b   1.000
_cell.length_c   1.000
_cell.angle_alpha   90.00
_cell.angle_beta   90.00
_cell.angle_gamma   90.00
#
_symmetry.space_group_name_H-M   'P 1'
#
loop_
_entity.id
_entity.type
_entity.pdbx_description
1 polymer ?
#
loop_
_entity_poly.entity_id
_entity_poly.type
_entity_poly.pdbx_seq_one_letter_code
_entity_poly.pdbx_strand_id
1 'polypeptide(L)'
;MSAVCNFTIPFGGNADEVFTKAKNVVESQGGIFTGDAHSGNFTIEVFGNKIAGDYTMTGNDLTINITDKPFFVPCATIESMLKSKLA
;
A
#
# COMPACT_ATOMS: atom_id res chain seq x y z
N MET A 1 10.41 11.67 9.50
CA MET A 1 9.53 10.60 10.02
C MET A 1 10.03 9.30 9.44
N SER A 2 10.36 8.31 10.28
CA SER A 2 10.92 7.04 9.82
C SER A 2 9.79 6.08 9.47
N ALA A 3 9.82 5.47 8.29
CA ALA A 3 8.93 4.37 7.96
C ALA A 3 9.14 3.23 8.98
N VAL A 4 8.05 2.69 9.51
CA VAL A 4 8.09 1.54 10.44
C VAL A 4 8.52 0.28 9.69
N CYS A 5 8.11 0.18 8.43
CA CYS A 5 8.65 -0.78 7.48
C CYS A 5 8.46 -0.32 6.05
N ASN A 6 9.35 -0.78 5.18
CA ASN A 6 9.29 -0.58 3.74
C ASN A 6 9.42 -1.91 3.01
N PHE A 7 8.75 -2.05 1.88
CA PHE A 7 8.95 -3.18 1.00
C PHE A 7 8.64 -2.77 -0.43
N THR A 8 9.28 -3.46 -1.38
CA THR A 8 9.10 -3.21 -2.81
C THR A 8 8.39 -4.39 -3.43
N ILE A 9 7.33 -4.11 -4.18
CA ILE A 9 6.56 -5.08 -4.94
C ILE A 9 6.84 -4.81 -6.42
N PRO A 10 7.58 -5.69 -7.11
CA PRO A 10 7.69 -5.59 -8.56
C PRO A 10 6.33 -5.91 -9.17
N PHE A 11 5.90 -5.10 -10.13
CA PHE A 11 4.64 -5.30 -10.85
C PHE A 11 4.87 -5.32 -12.36
N GLY A 12 4.11 -6.18 -13.05
CA GLY A 12 4.07 -6.20 -14.51
C GLY A 12 2.94 -5.31 -15.04
N GLY A 13 3.13 -4.70 -16.21
CA GLY A 13 2.10 -3.92 -16.88
C GLY A 13 2.20 -2.40 -16.64
N ASN A 14 1.06 -1.71 -16.78
CA ASN A 14 0.99 -0.26 -16.66
C ASN A 14 0.78 0.17 -15.20
N ALA A 15 1.57 1.14 -14.74
CA ALA A 15 1.47 1.73 -13.40
C ALA A 15 0.05 2.25 -13.08
N ASP A 16 -0.66 2.80 -14.06
CA ASP A 16 -2.04 3.26 -13.92
C ASP A 16 -3.03 2.13 -13.58
N GLU A 17 -2.82 0.93 -14.13
CA GLU A 17 -3.66 -0.23 -13.84
C GLU A 17 -3.43 -0.73 -12.42
N VAL A 18 -2.17 -0.79 -11.99
CA VAL A 18 -1.78 -1.17 -10.62
C VAL A 18 -2.29 -0.14 -9.62
N PHE A 19 -2.16 1.15 -9.94
CA PHE A 19 -2.72 2.25 -9.15
C PHE A 19 -4.23 2.11 -9.00
N THR A 20 -4.95 1.89 -10.10
CA THR A 20 -6.41 1.75 -10.08
C THR A 20 -6.84 0.54 -9.25
N LYS A 21 -6.13 -0.60 -9.37
CA LYS A 21 -6.38 -1.80 -8.57
C LYS A 21 -6.10 -1.56 -7.09
N ALA A 22 -4.98 -0.93 -6.76
CA ALA A 22 -4.61 -0.57 -5.40
C ALA A 22 -5.65 0.35 -4.76
N LYS A 23 -6.03 1.43 -5.47
CA LYS A 23 -7.06 2.38 -5.04
C LYS A 23 -8.38 1.68 -4.75
N ASN A 24 -8.88 0.87 -5.69
CA ASN A 24 -10.14 0.13 -5.52
C ASN A 24 -10.09 -0.81 -4.31
N VAL A 25 -8.97 -1.51 -4.09
CA VAL A 25 -8.80 -2.40 -2.93
C VAL A 25 -8.81 -1.63 -1.62
N VAL A 26 -8.16 -0.47 -1.56
CA VAL A 26 -8.13 0.39 -0.38
C VAL A 26 -9.52 0.98 -0.09
N GLU A 27 -10.16 1.56 -1.09
CA GLU A 27 -11.51 2.15 -0.96
C GLU A 27 -12.57 1.09 -0.61
N SER A 28 -12.45 -0.14 -1.14
CA SER A 28 -13.36 -1.25 -0.81
C SER A 28 -13.31 -1.68 0.66
N GLN A 29 -12.20 -1.37 1.34
CA GLN A 29 -12.00 -1.64 2.77
C GLN A 29 -12.33 -0.41 3.65
N GLY A 30 -13.01 0.59 3.09
CA GLY A 30 -13.30 1.85 3.81
C GLY A 30 -12.06 2.71 4.04
N GLY A 31 -10.96 2.41 3.33
CA GLY A 31 -9.73 3.18 3.36
C GLY A 31 -9.77 4.44 2.50
N ILE A 32 -8.75 5.27 2.63
CA ILE A 32 -8.53 6.48 1.84
C ILE A 32 -7.26 6.28 1.02
N PHE A 33 -7.32 6.57 -0.28
CA PHE A 33 -6.18 6.53 -1.17
C PHE A 33 -6.02 7.89 -1.87
N THR A 34 -4.91 8.57 -1.63
CA THR A 34 -4.65 9.92 -2.11
C THR A 34 -3.32 9.95 -2.86
N GLY A 35 -3.34 10.26 -4.15
CA GLY A 35 -2.13 10.31 -4.97
C GLY A 35 -2.40 10.02 -6.43
N ASP A 36 -1.34 9.68 -7.15
CA ASP A 36 -1.34 9.36 -8.58
C ASP A 36 -0.55 8.08 -8.88
N ALA A 37 -0.41 7.73 -10.16
CA ALA A 37 0.33 6.54 -10.61
C ALA A 37 1.85 6.58 -10.35
N HIS A 38 2.37 7.63 -9.71
CA HIS A 38 3.79 7.75 -9.35
C HIS A 38 4.00 7.76 -7.83
N SER A 39 3.14 8.47 -7.08
CA SER A 39 3.27 8.50 -5.62
C SER A 39 2.00 8.94 -4.91
N GLY A 40 1.93 8.62 -3.62
CA GLY A 40 0.81 9.03 -2.80
C GLY A 40 0.84 8.45 -1.40
N ASN A 41 -0.28 8.64 -0.70
CA ASN A 41 -0.52 8.13 0.64
C ASN A 41 -1.81 7.31 0.65
N PHE A 42 -1.82 6.30 1.51
CA PHE A 42 -3.00 5.48 1.74
C PHE A 42 -3.23 5.27 3.22
N THR A 43 -4.50 5.08 3.56
CA THR A 43 -4.93 4.56 4.85
C THR A 43 -5.91 3.43 4.60
N ILE A 44 -5.72 2.31 5.27
CA ILE A 44 -6.62 1.15 5.20
C ILE A 44 -7.05 0.77 6.61
N GLU A 45 -8.25 0.20 6.71
CA GLU A 45 -8.71 -0.42 7.94
C GLU A 45 -8.57 -1.93 7.83
N VAL A 46 -7.77 -2.53 8.71
CA VAL A 46 -7.51 -3.97 8.77
C VAL A 46 -7.93 -4.46 10.14
N PHE A 47 -8.95 -5.32 10.19
CA PHE A 47 -9.52 -5.85 11.44
C PHE A 47 -9.91 -4.74 12.44
N GLY A 48 -10.51 -3.64 11.98
CA GLY A 48 -10.87 -2.50 12.84
C GLY A 48 -9.71 -1.61 13.26
N ASN A 49 -8.51 -1.82 12.69
CA ASN A 49 -7.33 -1.02 12.99
C ASN A 49 -6.87 -0.25 11.76
N LYS A 50 -6.51 1.01 11.95
CA LYS A 50 -5.98 1.84 10.86
C LYS A 50 -4.50 1.56 10.63
N ILE A 51 -4.14 1.46 9.36
CA ILE A 51 -2.77 1.38 8.88
C ILE A 51 -2.60 2.53 7.90
N ALA A 52 -1.58 3.36 8.10
CA ALA A 52 -1.22 4.43 7.19
C ALA A 52 0.12 4.16 6.54
N GLY A 53 0.24 4.56 5.29
CA GLY A 53 1.48 4.45 4.54
C GLY A 53 1.52 5.38 3.35
N ASP A 54 2.67 5.40 2.72
CA ASP A 54 2.92 6.05 1.44
C ASP A 54 3.44 5.03 0.44
N TYR A 55 3.30 5.37 -0.83
CA TYR A 55 3.81 4.55 -1.91
C TYR A 55 4.50 5.42 -2.96
N THR A 56 5.46 4.83 -3.64
CA THR A 56 6.17 5.40 -4.79
C THR A 56 6.35 4.34 -5.86
N MET A 57 6.09 4.69 -7.11
CA MET A 57 6.31 3.84 -8.27
C MET A 57 7.55 4.34 -9.02
N THR A 58 8.52 3.46 -9.23
CA THR A 58 9.74 3.76 -10.00
C THR A 58 9.93 2.67 -11.05
N GLY A 59 9.67 3.01 -12.32
CA GLY A 59 9.63 2.01 -13.39
C GLY A 59 8.53 0.98 -13.13
N ASN A 60 8.92 -0.27 -12.86
CA ASN A 60 8.03 -1.39 -12.55
C ASN A 60 8.08 -1.80 -11.07
N ASP A 61 8.64 -0.96 -10.21
CA ASP A 61 8.78 -1.22 -8.78
C ASP A 61 7.85 -0.30 -7.99
N LEU A 62 6.90 -0.90 -7.25
CA LEU A 62 6.05 -0.22 -6.29
C LEU A 62 6.70 -0.34 -4.91
N THR A 63 7.28 0.75 -4.43
CA THR A 63 7.80 0.86 -3.07
C THR A 63 6.68 1.34 -2.16
N ILE A 64 6.46 0.61 -1.06
CA ILE A 64 5.47 0.95 -0.04
C ILE A 64 6.19 1.20 1.27
N ASN A 65 5.88 2.32 1.91
CA ASN A 65 6.38 2.69 3.23
C ASN A 65 5.21 2.77 4.20
N ILE A 66 5.23 1.94 5.24
CA ILE A 66 4.22 1.98 6.31
C ILE A 66 4.67 3.00 7.34
N THR A 67 3.90 4.07 7.50
CA THR A 67 4.21 5.18 8.41
C THR A 67 3.52 5.01 9.76
N ASP A 68 2.34 4.39 9.79
CA ASP A 68 1.61 4.10 11.02
C ASP A 68 0.98 2.71 10.95
N LYS A 69 1.17 1.93 12.01
CA LYS A 69 0.53 0.62 12.18
C LYS A 69 0.42 0.27 13.66
N PRO A 70 -0.57 -0.55 14.05
CA PRO A 70 -0.59 -1.11 15.39
C PRO A 70 0.67 -1.94 15.66
N PHE A 71 1.19 -1.87 16.89
CA PHE A 71 2.44 -2.55 17.27
C PHE A 71 2.35 -4.08 17.11
N PHE A 72 1.16 -4.65 17.30
CA PHE A 72 0.90 -6.09 17.20
C PHE A 72 0.74 -6.59 15.76
N VAL A 73 0.60 -5.69 14.76
CA VAL A 73 0.50 -6.08 13.35
C VAL A 73 1.90 -6.21 12.75
N PRO A 74 2.36 -7.41 12.34
CA PRO A 74 3.66 -7.57 11.70
C PRO A 74 3.66 -6.95 10.30
N CYS A 75 4.80 -6.39 9.89
CA CYS A 75 4.96 -5.85 8.53
C CYS A 75 4.78 -6.94 7.45
N ALA A 76 5.23 -8.16 7.72
CA ALA A 76 5.04 -9.30 6.83
C ALA A 76 3.56 -9.59 6.53
N THR A 77 2.66 -9.37 7.51
CA THR A 77 1.22 -9.55 7.31
C THR A 77 0.65 -8.50 6.36
N ILE A 78 1.06 -7.24 6.53
CA ILE A 78 0.64 -6.12 5.67
C ILE A 78 1.16 -6.34 4.24
N GLU A 79 2.45 -6.68 4.11
CA GLU A 79 3.08 -6.99 2.84
C GLU A 79 2.38 -8.13 2.12
N SER A 80 2.12 -9.25 2.80
CA SER A 80 1.44 -10.41 2.23
C SER A 80 0.01 -10.07 1.77
N MET A 81 -0.73 -9.31 2.57
CA MET A 81 -2.07 -8.87 2.23
C MET A 81 -2.09 -7.98 0.98
N LEU A 82 -1.19 -7.00 0.90
CA LEU A 82 -1.08 -6.11 -0.25
C LEU A 82 -0.63 -6.87 -1.51
N LYS A 83 0.39 -7.73 -1.39
CA LYS A 83 0.82 -8.62 -2.49
C LYS A 83 -0.33 -9.48 -3.00
N SER A 84 -1.13 -10.07 -2.11
CA SER A 84 -2.28 -10.91 -2.49
C SER A 84 -3.39 -10.14 -3.21
N LYS A 85 -3.46 -8.81 -3.07
CA LYS A 85 -4.47 -7.98 -3.73
C LYS A 85 -3.97 -7.34 -5.02
N LEU A 86 -2.66 -7.19 -5.16
CA LEU A 86 -2.02 -6.60 -6.34
C LEU A 86 -1.61 -7.65 -7.37
N ALA A 87 -1.30 -8.88 -6.95
CA ALA A 87 -1.07 -10.05 -7.81
C ALA A 87 -2.26 -10.37 -8.72
#